data_AF-A0A371CV55-F1
#
_entry.id   AF-A0A371CV55-F1
#
_cell.length_a   1.000
_cell.length_b   1.000
_cell.length_c   1.000
_cell.angle_alpha   90.00
_cell.angle_beta   90.00
_cell.angle_gamma   90.00
#
_symmetry.space_group_name_H-M   'P 1'
#
loop_
_entity.id
_entity.type
_entity.pdbx_description
1 polymer ?
#
loop_
_entity_poly.entity_id
_entity_poly.type
_entity_poly.pdbx_seq_one_letter_code
_entity_poly.pdbx_strand_id
1 'polypeptide(L)'
;MAPTSWATEAEWDWMIARNSESADAARHGRYQPWFNGVSHDYFEQFSVRTRLYGDRTDLTPEEEAILAEAIKTRRRQLLNWFHNHRNRARKARATPYAAAVELRKGGRKRAPQGREVFCRLFYDDEHEAAVQEELKGAADDLGRKLTRAETMAISRAHVDSTFKAASDDMKAQVAARVAAEKESLLAASRTDDLDREPTPEEYQA
;
A
#
# COMPACT_ATOMS: atom_id res chain seq x y z
N MET A 1 11.65 -25.20 14.36
CA MET A 1 10.27 -25.66 14.07
C MET A 1 9.58 -24.57 13.25
N ALA A 2 8.89 -24.91 12.16
CA ALA A 2 8.13 -23.92 11.41
C ALA A 2 7.02 -23.33 12.30
N PRO A 3 6.71 -22.02 12.21
CA PRO A 3 5.64 -21.44 12.99
C PRO A 3 4.33 -22.18 12.72
N THR A 4 3.57 -22.48 13.78
CA THR A 4 2.25 -23.09 13.66
C THR A 4 1.38 -22.18 12.79
N SER A 5 0.81 -22.74 11.73
CA SER A 5 -0.10 -22.00 10.84
C SER A 5 -1.22 -21.36 11.66
N TRP A 6 -1.58 -20.11 11.31
CA TRP A 6 -2.62 -19.40 12.06
C TRP A 6 -3.98 -20.08 11.90
N ALA A 7 -4.24 -20.76 10.77
CA ALA A 7 -5.48 -21.45 10.48
C ALA A 7 -5.29 -22.97 10.32
N THR A 8 -6.33 -23.73 10.69
CA THR A 8 -6.42 -25.18 10.54
C THR A 8 -6.77 -25.55 9.10
N GLU A 9 -6.62 -26.83 8.73
CA GLU A 9 -7.00 -27.32 7.39
C GLU A 9 -8.47 -27.07 7.07
N ALA A 10 -9.37 -27.34 8.03
CA ALA A 10 -10.80 -27.04 7.89
C ALA A 10 -11.09 -25.54 7.70
N GLU A 11 -10.36 -24.66 8.42
CA GLU A 11 -10.46 -23.21 8.22
C GLU A 11 -9.98 -22.80 6.82
N TRP A 12 -8.93 -23.45 6.29
CA TRP A 12 -8.44 -23.22 4.94
C TRP A 12 -9.45 -23.62 3.88
N ASP A 13 -10.00 -24.83 3.96
CA ASP A 13 -11.00 -25.32 3.02
C ASP A 13 -12.25 -24.44 3.00
N TRP A 14 -12.67 -24.00 4.18
CA TRP A 14 -13.79 -23.09 4.35
C TRP A 14 -13.58 -21.75 3.63
N MET A 15 -12.37 -21.18 3.75
CA MET A 15 -11.99 -19.93 3.09
C MET A 15 -11.86 -20.12 1.57
N ILE A 16 -11.27 -21.22 1.12
CA ILE A 16 -11.09 -21.57 -0.29
C ILE A 16 -12.46 -21.67 -0.99
N ALA A 17 -13.42 -22.34 -0.37
CA ALA A 17 -14.77 -22.51 -0.92
C ALA A 17 -15.49 -21.17 -1.19
N ARG A 18 -15.23 -20.14 -0.38
CA ARG A 18 -15.86 -18.81 -0.47
C ARG A 18 -15.05 -17.79 -1.27
N ASN A 19 -13.91 -18.18 -1.82
CA ASN A 19 -13.03 -17.24 -2.50
C ASN A 19 -13.63 -16.70 -3.82
N SER A 20 -14.48 -17.48 -4.49
CA SER A 20 -15.24 -17.03 -5.68
C SER A 20 -16.22 -15.91 -5.33
N GLU A 21 -16.95 -16.05 -4.22
CA GLU A 21 -17.89 -15.04 -3.73
C GLU A 21 -17.18 -13.74 -3.32
N SER A 22 -15.99 -13.87 -2.70
CA SER A 22 -15.12 -12.72 -2.38
C SER A 22 -14.78 -11.89 -3.63
N ALA A 23 -14.48 -12.57 -4.73
CA ALA A 23 -14.17 -11.92 -6.01
C ALA A 23 -15.41 -11.25 -6.61
N ASP A 24 -16.57 -11.90 -6.54
CA ASP A 24 -17.84 -11.34 -7.03
C ASP A 24 -18.26 -10.09 -6.24
N ALA A 25 -18.20 -10.16 -4.91
CA ALA A 25 -18.54 -9.05 -4.03
C ALA A 25 -17.63 -7.83 -4.27
N ALA A 26 -16.34 -8.07 -4.51
CA ALA A 26 -15.40 -7.01 -4.88
C ALA A 26 -15.73 -6.38 -6.23
N ARG A 27 -16.07 -7.18 -7.25
CA ARG A 27 -16.43 -6.71 -8.60
C ARG A 27 -17.65 -5.81 -8.59
N HIS A 28 -18.61 -6.09 -7.72
CA HIS A 28 -19.87 -5.34 -7.61
C HIS A 28 -19.85 -4.24 -6.55
N GLY A 29 -18.69 -3.92 -5.97
CA GLY A 29 -18.57 -2.86 -4.94
C GLY A 29 -19.26 -3.19 -3.61
N ARG A 30 -19.60 -4.46 -3.36
CA ARG A 30 -20.31 -4.95 -2.15
C ARG A 30 -19.40 -5.72 -1.20
N TYR A 31 -18.10 -5.47 -1.26
CA TYR A 31 -17.11 -6.24 -0.51
C TYR A 31 -17.25 -6.11 1.01
N GLN A 32 -17.47 -4.89 1.52
CA GLN A 32 -17.55 -4.68 2.97
C GLN A 32 -18.78 -5.35 3.61
N PRO A 33 -20.00 -5.20 3.06
CA PRO A 33 -21.17 -5.96 3.54
C PRO A 33 -20.97 -7.48 3.48
N TRP A 34 -20.45 -8.00 2.36
CA TRP A 34 -20.16 -9.43 2.20
C TRP A 34 -19.14 -9.91 3.24
N PHE A 35 -18.04 -9.18 3.43
CA PHE A 35 -16.99 -9.57 4.39
C PHE A 35 -17.52 -9.57 5.83
N ASN A 36 -18.41 -8.64 6.17
CA ASN A 36 -19.05 -8.65 7.49
C ASN A 36 -19.87 -9.93 7.71
N GLY A 37 -20.69 -10.34 6.73
CA GLY A 37 -21.45 -11.59 6.79
C GLY A 37 -20.53 -12.82 6.90
N VAL A 38 -19.58 -12.95 5.98
CA VAL A 38 -18.61 -14.06 6.00
C VAL A 38 -17.80 -14.11 7.29
N SER A 39 -17.41 -12.95 7.84
CA SER A 39 -16.71 -12.93 9.13
C SER A 39 -17.57 -13.45 10.28
N HIS A 40 -18.88 -13.20 10.26
CA HIS A 40 -19.81 -13.71 11.25
C HIS A 40 -19.92 -15.24 11.15
N ASP A 41 -20.21 -15.75 9.96
CA ASP A 41 -20.31 -17.19 9.68
C ASP A 41 -19.03 -17.94 10.07
N TYR A 42 -17.87 -17.32 9.83
CA TYR A 42 -16.58 -17.89 10.24
C TYR A 42 -16.49 -18.03 11.76
N PHE A 43 -16.86 -17.00 12.52
CA PHE A 43 -16.75 -17.05 13.99
C PHE A 43 -17.82 -17.93 14.65
N GLU A 44 -18.96 -18.14 14.00
CA GLU A 44 -19.93 -19.15 14.43
C GLU A 44 -19.37 -20.57 14.30
N GLN A 45 -18.69 -20.86 13.19
CA GLN A 45 -18.14 -22.20 12.93
C GLN A 45 -16.79 -22.44 13.61
N PHE A 46 -15.95 -21.42 13.71
CA PHE A 46 -14.60 -21.47 14.26
C PHE A 46 -14.46 -20.47 15.41
N SER A 47 -15.09 -20.81 16.53
CA SER A 47 -15.08 -19.99 17.74
C SER A 47 -13.66 -19.78 18.27
N VAL A 48 -13.20 -18.53 18.24
CA VAL A 48 -11.92 -18.11 18.84
C VAL A 48 -11.92 -18.39 20.34
N ARG A 49 -13.08 -18.25 20.98
CA ARG A 49 -13.25 -18.54 22.41
C ARG A 49 -12.98 -20.01 22.70
N THR A 50 -13.63 -20.91 21.96
CA THR A 50 -13.44 -22.36 22.12
C THR A 50 -12.00 -22.76 21.86
N ARG A 51 -11.33 -22.09 20.91
CA ARG A 51 -9.92 -22.32 20.61
C ARG A 51 -8.96 -21.88 21.73
N LEU A 52 -9.26 -20.78 22.43
CA LEU A 52 -8.39 -20.27 23.50
C LEU A 52 -8.70 -20.88 24.87
N TYR A 53 -9.98 -21.10 25.16
CA TYR A 53 -10.46 -21.42 26.52
C TYR A 53 -11.32 -22.68 26.58
N GLY A 54 -11.53 -23.38 25.46
CA GLY A 54 -12.44 -24.52 25.39
C GLY A 54 -13.88 -24.11 25.69
N ASP A 55 -14.61 -24.94 26.42
CA ASP A 55 -16.02 -24.70 26.77
C ASP A 55 -16.21 -23.81 27.99
N ARG A 56 -15.13 -23.18 28.50
CA ARG A 56 -15.22 -22.27 29.66
C ARG A 56 -16.07 -21.05 29.31
N THR A 57 -17.10 -20.78 30.12
CA THR A 57 -17.96 -19.58 30.04
C THR A 57 -17.49 -18.44 30.92
N ASP A 58 -16.78 -18.76 31.99
CA ASP A 58 -16.38 -17.78 32.99
C ASP A 58 -14.94 -17.34 32.72
N LEU A 59 -14.82 -16.17 32.10
CA LEU A 59 -13.53 -15.52 31.82
C LEU A 59 -13.30 -14.38 32.79
N THR A 60 -12.07 -14.20 33.22
CA THR A 60 -11.68 -12.97 33.93
C THR A 60 -11.68 -11.78 32.95
N PRO A 61 -11.76 -10.54 33.44
CA PRO A 61 -11.67 -9.35 32.57
C PRO A 61 -10.39 -9.32 31.72
N GLU A 62 -9.29 -9.88 32.23
CA GLU A 62 -8.02 -10.01 31.51
C GLU A 62 -8.12 -11.03 30.38
N GLU A 63 -8.76 -12.18 30.62
CA GLU A 63 -9.04 -13.19 29.60
C GLU A 63 -10.00 -12.66 28.53
N GLU A 64 -10.99 -11.84 28.89
CA GLU A 64 -11.88 -11.17 27.93
C GLU A 64 -11.12 -10.20 27.02
N ALA A 65 -10.17 -9.43 27.57
CA ALA A 65 -9.33 -8.55 26.77
C ALA A 65 -8.46 -9.33 25.76
N ILE A 66 -7.89 -10.47 26.19
CA ILE A 66 -7.14 -11.37 25.31
C ILE A 66 -8.04 -11.94 24.21
N LEU A 67 -9.26 -12.36 24.56
CA LEU A 67 -10.24 -12.86 23.59
C LEU A 67 -10.60 -11.79 22.55
N ALA A 68 -10.84 -10.55 22.98
CA ALA A 68 -11.17 -9.45 22.08
C ALA A 68 -10.02 -9.16 21.09
N GLU A 69 -8.78 -9.13 21.56
CA GLU A 69 -7.61 -8.94 20.69
C GLU A 69 -7.38 -10.13 19.75
N ALA A 70 -7.63 -11.35 20.20
CA ALA A 70 -7.57 -12.53 19.36
C ALA A 70 -8.62 -12.49 18.24
N ILE A 71 -9.86 -12.09 18.54
CA ILE A 71 -10.93 -11.90 17.54
C ILE A 71 -10.54 -10.82 16.53
N LYS A 72 -10.04 -9.66 16.98
CA LYS A 72 -9.57 -8.58 16.10
C LYS A 72 -8.45 -9.05 15.18
N THR A 73 -7.48 -9.78 15.72
CA THR A 73 -6.36 -10.34 14.97
C THR A 73 -6.85 -11.33 13.93
N ARG A 74 -7.77 -12.22 14.32
CA ARG A 74 -8.34 -13.23 13.43
C ARG A 74 -9.14 -12.60 12.28
N ARG A 75 -9.98 -11.61 12.59
CA ARG A 75 -10.73 -10.85 11.59
C ARG A 75 -9.79 -10.17 10.57
N ARG A 76 -8.66 -9.63 11.02
CA ARG A 76 -7.64 -9.03 10.15
C ARG A 76 -6.97 -10.08 9.25
N GLN A 77 -6.66 -11.25 9.78
CA GLN A 77 -6.09 -12.36 9.01
C GLN A 77 -7.04 -12.81 7.90
N LEU A 78 -8.33 -12.98 8.20
CA LEU A 78 -9.37 -13.29 7.21
C LEU A 78 -9.46 -12.22 6.12
N LEU A 79 -9.52 -10.95 6.51
CA LEU A 79 -9.59 -9.83 5.57
C LEU A 79 -8.41 -9.84 4.60
N ASN A 80 -7.19 -9.96 5.14
CA ASN A 80 -5.96 -10.00 4.37
C ASN A 80 -5.95 -11.21 3.43
N TRP A 81 -6.38 -12.37 3.92
CA TRP A 81 -6.44 -13.58 3.11
C TRP A 81 -7.38 -13.38 1.91
N PHE A 82 -8.64 -13.02 2.14
CA PHE A 82 -9.60 -12.81 1.05
C PHE A 82 -9.16 -11.70 0.10
N HIS A 83 -8.59 -10.61 0.62
CA HIS A 83 -8.06 -9.53 -0.21
C HIS A 83 -6.94 -10.01 -1.14
N ASN A 84 -6.05 -10.88 -0.65
CA ASN A 84 -4.93 -11.41 -1.43
C ASN A 84 -5.36 -12.51 -2.40
N HIS A 85 -6.44 -13.24 -2.10
CA HIS A 85 -6.84 -14.43 -2.84
C HIS A 85 -8.01 -14.20 -3.82
N ARG A 86 -8.75 -13.09 -3.70
CA ARG A 86 -9.87 -12.75 -4.61
C ARG A 86 -9.45 -12.47 -6.06
N ASN A 87 -8.20 -12.06 -6.28
CA ASN A 87 -7.69 -11.79 -7.63
C ASN A 87 -7.01 -13.05 -8.20
N ARG A 88 -7.77 -13.84 -8.97
CA ARG A 88 -7.24 -15.02 -9.69
C ARG A 88 -6.06 -14.66 -10.60
N ALA A 89 -6.01 -13.43 -11.13
CA ALA A 89 -4.88 -12.92 -11.91
C ALA A 89 -3.56 -12.78 -11.12
N ARG A 90 -3.59 -12.62 -9.79
CA ARG A 90 -2.36 -12.70 -8.97
C ARG A 90 -1.84 -14.12 -8.84
N LYS A 91 -2.73 -15.12 -8.75
CA LYS A 91 -2.34 -16.54 -8.69
C LYS A 91 -1.91 -17.09 -10.06
N ALA A 92 -2.62 -16.74 -11.13
CA ALA A 92 -2.30 -17.17 -12.50
C ALA A 92 -0.99 -16.56 -13.04
N ARG A 93 -0.49 -15.48 -12.41
CA ARG A 93 0.80 -14.85 -12.71
C ARG A 93 1.90 -15.20 -11.71
N ALA A 94 1.68 -16.16 -10.81
CA ALA A 94 2.68 -16.52 -9.80
C ALA A 94 3.37 -17.83 -10.17
N THR A 95 4.08 -17.87 -11.29
CA THR A 95 5.25 -18.76 -11.36
C THR A 95 6.36 -18.12 -10.49
N PRO A 96 7.26 -18.90 -9.88
CA PRO A 96 8.45 -18.37 -9.22
C PRO A 96 9.20 -17.36 -10.09
N TYR A 97 9.27 -17.61 -11.41
CA TYR A 97 9.79 -16.66 -12.38
C TYR A 97 8.96 -15.36 -12.43
N ALA A 98 7.64 -15.43 -12.57
CA ALA A 98 6.80 -14.22 -12.65
C ALA A 98 6.74 -13.44 -11.33
N ALA A 99 6.82 -14.12 -10.17
CA ALA A 99 6.98 -13.49 -8.87
C ALA A 99 8.37 -12.84 -8.71
N ALA A 100 9.44 -13.50 -9.18
CA ALA A 100 10.78 -12.93 -9.23
C ALA A 100 10.87 -11.75 -10.21
N VAL A 101 10.16 -11.80 -11.34
CA VAL A 101 10.04 -10.68 -12.29
C VAL A 101 9.27 -9.53 -11.67
N GLU A 102 8.18 -9.75 -10.93
CA GLU A 102 7.47 -8.66 -10.25
C GLU A 102 8.29 -8.06 -9.09
N LEU A 103 9.08 -8.89 -8.38
CA LEU A 103 10.03 -8.44 -7.35
C LEU A 103 11.23 -7.68 -7.96
N ARG A 104 11.75 -8.12 -9.12
CA ARG A 104 12.81 -7.43 -9.89
C ARG A 104 12.28 -6.16 -10.56
N LYS A 105 11.04 -6.18 -11.05
CA LYS A 105 10.27 -4.99 -11.47
C LYS A 105 9.89 -4.08 -10.29
N GLY A 106 10.29 -4.44 -9.06
CA GLY A 106 10.11 -3.71 -7.82
C GLY A 106 10.39 -2.22 -8.00
N GLY A 107 9.31 -1.51 -8.34
CA GLY A 107 9.25 -0.09 -8.62
C GLY A 107 10.34 0.40 -9.57
N ARG A 108 10.14 0.30 -10.89
CA ARG A 108 10.78 1.25 -11.83
C ARG A 108 10.53 2.65 -11.27
N LYS A 109 11.55 3.24 -10.65
CA LYS A 109 11.43 4.58 -10.06
C LYS A 109 11.11 5.50 -11.23
N ARG A 110 9.96 6.17 -11.19
CA ARG A 110 9.65 7.18 -12.19
C ARG A 110 10.76 8.24 -12.15
N ALA A 111 11.06 8.84 -13.30
CA ALA A 111 11.91 10.02 -13.31
C ALA A 111 11.31 11.09 -12.38
N PRO A 112 12.16 11.84 -11.66
CA PRO A 112 11.69 12.95 -10.85
C PRO A 112 11.01 13.99 -11.74
N GLN A 113 10.05 14.72 -11.18
CA GLN A 113 9.43 15.84 -11.87
C GLN A 113 10.26 17.11 -11.64
N GLY A 114 10.18 18.08 -12.57
CA GLY A 114 10.96 19.32 -12.48
C GLY A 114 10.83 20.03 -11.13
N ARG A 115 9.60 20.15 -10.59
CA ARG A 115 9.38 20.73 -9.26
C ARG A 115 10.08 19.97 -8.12
N GLU A 116 10.21 18.65 -8.24
CA GLU A 116 10.85 17.82 -7.21
C GLU A 116 12.35 18.04 -7.20
N VAL A 117 12.94 18.21 -8.39
CA VAL A 117 14.35 18.58 -8.56
C VAL A 117 14.58 20.03 -8.13
N PHE A 118 13.68 20.94 -8.49
CA PHE A 118 13.72 22.33 -8.03
C PHE A 118 13.74 22.40 -6.50
N CYS A 119 12.84 21.69 -5.82
CA CYS A 119 12.84 21.66 -4.36
C CYS A 119 14.16 21.15 -3.78
N ARG A 120 14.77 20.11 -4.37
CA ARG A 120 16.05 19.59 -3.87
C ARG A 120 17.22 20.56 -4.05
N LEU A 121 17.18 21.40 -5.09
CA LEU A 121 18.30 22.28 -5.45
C LEU A 121 18.17 23.69 -4.87
N PHE A 122 16.93 24.18 -4.74
CA PHE A 122 16.66 25.61 -4.53
C PHE A 122 15.58 25.91 -3.48
N TYR A 123 15.01 24.90 -2.83
CA TYR A 123 14.10 25.13 -1.70
C TYR A 123 14.91 25.16 -0.42
N ASP A 124 15.14 26.37 0.06
CA ASP A 124 15.90 26.69 1.26
C ASP A 124 14.97 27.20 2.37
N ASP A 125 15.57 27.61 3.48
CA ASP A 125 14.87 28.09 4.67
C ASP A 125 13.99 29.33 4.37
N GLU A 126 14.33 30.14 3.35
CA GLU A 126 13.54 31.31 2.96
C GLU A 126 12.21 30.89 2.30
N HIS A 127 12.26 29.90 1.40
CA HIS A 127 11.06 29.34 0.78
C HIS A 127 10.21 28.60 1.81
N GLU A 128 10.83 27.90 2.75
CA GLU A 128 10.10 27.27 3.85
C GLU A 128 9.39 28.30 4.72
N ALA A 129 10.08 29.37 5.11
CA ALA A 129 9.48 30.44 5.90
C ALA A 129 8.29 31.10 5.19
N ALA A 130 8.41 31.38 3.89
CA ALA A 130 7.33 31.95 3.09
C ALA A 130 6.10 31.03 3.03
N VAL A 131 6.31 29.72 2.85
CA VAL A 131 5.21 28.73 2.85
C VAL A 131 4.57 28.65 4.24
N GLN A 132 5.34 28.69 5.32
CA GLN A 132 4.77 28.68 6.68
C GLN A 132 3.94 29.93 6.97
N GLU A 133 4.37 31.10 6.48
CA GLU A 133 3.60 32.34 6.59
C GLU A 133 2.27 32.26 5.83
N GLU A 134 2.29 31.76 4.59
CA GLU A 134 1.07 31.55 3.80
C GLU A 134 0.11 30.55 4.47
N LEU A 135 0.63 29.45 5.00
CA LEU A 135 -0.17 28.45 5.70
C LEU A 135 -0.79 29.01 6.97
N LYS A 136 -0.06 29.84 7.71
CA LYS A 136 -0.55 30.51 8.91
C LYS A 136 -1.65 31.51 8.56
N GLY A 137 -1.43 32.37 7.57
CA GLY A 137 -2.43 33.32 7.08
C GLY A 137 -3.72 32.62 6.64
N ALA A 138 -3.60 31.54 5.86
CA ALA A 138 -4.78 30.77 5.43
C ALA A 138 -5.52 30.07 6.59
N ALA A 139 -4.81 29.63 7.63
CA ALA A 139 -5.44 29.07 8.82
C ALA A 139 -6.16 30.14 9.66
N ASP A 140 -5.56 31.34 9.78
CA ASP A 140 -6.12 32.47 10.49
C ASP A 140 -7.39 32.99 9.79
N ASP A 141 -7.37 33.11 8.45
CA ASP A 141 -8.54 33.51 7.64
C ASP A 141 -9.72 32.56 7.76
N LEU A 142 -9.46 31.26 7.89
CA LEU A 142 -10.49 30.24 8.06
C LEU A 142 -10.96 30.11 9.52
N GLY A 143 -10.23 30.68 10.48
CA GLY A 143 -10.48 30.52 11.91
C GLY A 143 -10.35 29.07 12.41
N ARG A 144 -9.70 28.19 11.62
CA ARG A 144 -9.49 26.77 11.94
C ARG A 144 -8.18 26.27 11.35
N LYS A 145 -7.71 25.13 11.88
CA LYS A 145 -6.57 24.43 11.28
C LYS A 145 -6.91 23.97 9.85
N LEU A 146 -5.93 24.09 8.96
CA LEU A 146 -5.98 23.54 7.62
C LEU A 146 -6.00 22.01 7.66
N THR A 147 -6.76 21.42 6.75
CA THR A 147 -6.68 19.98 6.47
C THR A 147 -5.39 19.68 5.72
N ARG A 148 -4.94 18.42 5.78
CA ARG A 148 -3.75 17.97 5.02
C ARG A 148 -3.85 18.28 3.53
N ALA A 149 -5.04 18.17 2.94
CA ALA A 149 -5.25 18.45 1.52
C ALA A 149 -5.05 19.94 1.19
N GLU A 150 -5.57 20.83 2.04
CA GLU A 150 -5.41 22.28 1.90
C GLU A 150 -3.96 22.70 2.08
N THR A 151 -3.28 22.19 3.13
CA THR A 151 -1.85 22.43 3.35
C THR A 151 -1.02 22.02 2.13
N MET A 152 -1.24 20.81 1.61
CA MET A 152 -0.50 20.33 0.43
C MET A 152 -0.79 21.15 -0.83
N ALA A 153 -2.02 21.65 -0.99
CA ALA A 153 -2.39 22.48 -2.13
C ALA A 153 -1.66 23.83 -2.09
N ILE A 154 -1.62 24.49 -0.93
CA ILE A 154 -0.94 25.77 -0.74
C ILE A 154 0.56 25.63 -0.99
N SER A 155 1.23 24.70 -0.29
CA SER A 155 2.68 24.51 -0.45
C SER A 155 3.07 24.15 -1.89
N ARG A 156 2.25 23.35 -2.58
CA ARG A 156 2.51 23.00 -3.98
C ARG A 156 2.29 24.19 -4.92
N ALA A 157 1.25 24.98 -4.70
CA ALA A 157 0.99 26.17 -5.51
C ALA A 157 2.12 27.20 -5.37
N HIS A 158 2.64 27.39 -4.15
CA HIS A 158 3.80 28.23 -3.89
C HIS A 158 5.02 27.74 -4.69
N VAL A 159 5.42 26.47 -4.52
CA VAL A 159 6.56 25.89 -5.25
C VAL A 159 6.40 25.99 -6.77
N ASP A 160 5.21 25.70 -7.30
CA ASP A 160 4.95 25.79 -8.74
C ASP A 160 5.01 27.25 -9.23
N SER A 161 4.61 28.22 -8.41
CA SER A 161 4.73 29.66 -8.71
C SER A 161 6.20 30.10 -8.71
N THR A 162 6.94 29.76 -7.66
CA THR A 162 8.37 30.09 -7.52
C THR A 162 9.18 29.47 -8.65
N PHE A 163 8.93 28.20 -9.00
CA PHE A 163 9.63 27.57 -10.11
C PHE A 163 9.31 28.23 -11.47
N LYS A 164 8.08 28.70 -11.68
CA LYS A 164 7.74 29.48 -12.89
C LYS A 164 8.43 30.84 -12.93
N ALA A 165 8.56 31.50 -11.78
CA ALA A 165 9.23 32.80 -11.65
C ALA A 165 10.76 32.70 -11.65
N ALA A 166 11.32 31.52 -11.40
CA ALA A 166 12.76 31.29 -11.37
C ALA A 166 13.45 31.70 -12.69
N SER A 167 14.74 32.07 -12.57
CA SER A 167 15.56 32.45 -13.70
C SER A 167 15.71 31.32 -14.72
N ASP A 168 15.98 31.67 -15.98
CA ASP A 168 16.19 30.69 -17.04
C ASP A 168 17.38 29.77 -16.75
N ASP A 169 18.40 30.28 -16.05
CA ASP A 169 19.54 29.49 -15.58
C ASP A 169 19.12 28.41 -14.57
N MET A 170 18.33 28.76 -13.55
CA MET A 170 17.81 27.78 -12.59
C MET A 170 16.93 26.74 -13.26
N LYS A 171 16.09 27.15 -14.21
CA LYS A 171 15.26 26.23 -15.01
C LYS A 171 16.11 25.30 -15.86
N ALA A 172 17.19 25.79 -16.47
CA ALA A 172 18.13 24.99 -17.23
C ALA A 172 18.85 23.96 -16.33
N GLN A 173 19.30 24.36 -15.14
CA GLN A 173 19.91 23.45 -14.15
C GLN A 173 18.95 22.34 -13.73
N VAL A 174 17.68 22.69 -13.43
CA VAL A 174 16.64 21.71 -13.11
C VAL A 174 16.40 20.75 -14.29
N ALA A 175 16.28 21.27 -15.51
CA ALA A 175 16.06 20.45 -16.69
C ALA A 175 17.22 19.49 -16.96
N ALA A 176 18.47 19.97 -16.85
CA ALA A 176 19.67 19.16 -16.98
C ALA A 176 19.70 18.03 -15.95
N ARG A 177 19.35 18.32 -14.69
CA ARG A 177 19.32 17.32 -13.63
C ARG A 177 18.19 16.30 -13.82
N VAL A 178 17.01 16.72 -14.26
CA VAL A 178 15.92 15.80 -14.63
C VAL A 178 16.35 14.89 -15.79
N ALA A 179 17.01 15.42 -16.81
CA ALA A 179 17.51 14.63 -17.93
C ALA A 179 18.54 13.59 -17.47
N ALA A 180 19.52 14.00 -16.65
CA ALA A 180 20.53 13.10 -16.11
C ALA A 180 19.93 11.99 -15.23
N GLU A 181 18.97 12.30 -14.35
CA GLU A 181 18.30 11.28 -13.53
C GLU A 181 17.44 10.34 -14.39
N LYS A 182 16.79 10.86 -15.45
CA LYS A 182 16.04 10.04 -16.41
C LYS A 182 16.96 9.10 -17.19
N GLU A 183 18.11 9.59 -17.65
CA GLU A 183 19.10 8.76 -18.35
C GLU A 183 19.70 7.69 -17.43
N SER A 184 20.00 8.03 -16.17
CA SER A 184 20.45 7.07 -15.17
C SER A 184 19.42 5.96 -14.93
N LEU A 185 18.14 6.31 -14.84
CA LEU A 185 17.05 5.34 -14.70
C LEU A 185 16.90 4.46 -15.95
N LEU A 186 17.05 5.04 -17.16
CA LEU A 186 17.04 4.28 -18.40
C LEU A 186 18.24 3.34 -18.50
N ALA A 187 19.43 3.79 -18.13
CA ALA A 187 20.65 2.98 -18.11
C ALA A 187 20.52 1.81 -17.12
N ALA A 188 20.05 2.07 -15.90
CA ALA A 188 19.79 1.04 -14.90
C ALA A 188 18.72 0.03 -15.36
N SER A 189 17.72 0.49 -16.13
CA SER A 189 16.71 -0.40 -16.70
C SER A 189 17.21 -1.30 -17.84
N ARG A 190 18.29 -0.89 -18.53
CA ARG A 190 18.91 -1.65 -19.63
C ARG A 190 19.86 -2.74 -19.14
N THR A 191 20.44 -2.57 -17.96
CA THR A 191 21.29 -3.57 -17.31
C THR A 191 20.49 -4.69 -16.65
N ASP A 192 19.19 -4.49 -16.48
CA ASP A 192 18.30 -5.52 -15.97
C ASP A 192 17.98 -6.48 -17.13
N ASP A 193 18.39 -7.74 -17.02
CA ASP A 193 18.25 -8.83 -17.99
C ASP A 193 16.78 -9.29 -18.15
N LEU A 194 15.84 -8.34 -18.02
CA LEU A 194 14.39 -8.53 -18.03
C LEU A 194 13.83 -8.70 -19.45
N ASP A 195 14.61 -8.33 -20.47
CA ASP A 195 14.28 -8.56 -21.88
C ASP A 195 14.84 -9.90 -22.39
N ARG A 196 15.56 -10.67 -21.55
CA ARG A 196 15.97 -12.04 -21.87
C ARG A 196 14.74 -12.95 -21.85
N GLU A 197 14.50 -13.64 -22.96
CA GLU A 197 13.50 -14.71 -22.98
C GLU A 197 13.93 -15.82 -22.00
N PRO A 198 13.08 -16.17 -21.02
CA PRO A 198 13.40 -17.19 -20.04
C PRO A 198 13.47 -18.55 -20.71
N THR A 199 14.31 -19.44 -20.20
CA THR A 199 14.36 -20.81 -20.71
C THR A 199 13.09 -21.56 -20.30
N PRO A 200 12.64 -22.56 -21.07
CA PRO A 200 11.48 -23.38 -20.72
C PRO A 200 11.53 -23.99 -19.31
N GLU A 201 12.73 -24.28 -18.81
CA GLU A 201 12.97 -24.82 -17.45
C GLU A 201 12.65 -23.78 -16.36
N GLU A 202 12.94 -22.50 -16.61
CA GLU A 202 12.65 -21.40 -15.67
C GLU A 202 11.13 -21.14 -15.51
N TYR A 203 10.32 -21.57 -16.47
CA TYR A 203 8.85 -21.53 -16.37
C TYR A 203 8.26 -22.69 -15.55
N GLN A 204 9.02 -23.78 -15.37
CA GLN A 204 8.55 -25.02 -14.76
C GLN A 204 8.99 -25.21 -13.30
N ALA A 205 9.97 -24.43 -12.83
CA ALA A 205 10.36 -24.34 -11.42
C ALA A 205 9.34 -23.54 -10.60
#